data_AF-A0A450T7T6-F1
#
_entry.id   AF-A0A450T7T6-F1
#
_cell.length_a   1.000
_cell.length_b   1.000
_cell.length_c   1.000
_cell.angle_alpha   90.00
_cell.angle_beta   90.00
_cell.angle_gamma   90.00
#
_symmetry.space_group_name_H-M   'P 1'
#
loop_
_entity.id
_entity.type
_entity.pdbx_description
1 polymer ?
#
loop_
_entity_poly.entity_id
_entity_poly.type
_entity_poly.pdbx_seq_one_letter_code
_entity_poly.pdbx_strand_id
1 'polypeptide(L)' 'MMTTLHECKQKSGQLPLSERALLIEHLVATLDDLDEKECERLWIAEARRRCIEYDKGTITARPADDIFRDARARLASIG' A
#
# COMPACT_ATOMS: atom_id res chain seq x y z
N MET A 1 -17.31 10.02 -25.05
CA MET A 1 -17.03 10.86 -23.86
C MET A 1 -15.60 10.60 -23.43
N MET A 2 -14.84 11.63 -23.06
CA MET A 2 -13.57 11.43 -22.36
C MET A 2 -13.86 10.94 -20.94
N THR A 3 -13.06 9.99 -20.45
CA THR A 3 -13.17 9.53 -19.07
C THR A 3 -12.53 10.55 -18.14
N THR A 4 -13.01 10.66 -16.90
CA THR A 4 -12.45 11.55 -15.88
C THR A 4 -10.93 11.37 -15.71
N LEU A 5 -10.46 10.12 -15.74
CA LEU A 5 -9.03 9.81 -15.68
C LEU A 5 -8.23 10.40 -16.83
N HIS A 6 -8.78 10.39 -18.04
CA HIS A 6 -8.11 10.92 -19.22
C HIS A 6 -7.98 12.45 -19.15
N GLU A 7 -9.02 13.14 -18.69
CA GLU A 7 -8.98 14.59 -18.48
C GLU A 7 -7.97 14.98 -17.39
N CYS A 8 -7.93 14.25 -16.28
CA CYS A 8 -6.95 14.46 -15.21
C CYS A 8 -5.50 14.30 -15.72
N LYS A 9 -5.22 13.27 -16.54
CA LYS A 9 -3.90 13.08 -17.15
C LYS A 9 -3.52 14.23 -18.07
N GLN A 10 -4.45 14.69 -18.91
CA GLN A 10 -4.17 15.79 -19.82
C GLN A 10 -3.86 17.09 -19.06
N LYS A 11 -4.70 17.45 -18.07
CA LYS A 11 -4.55 18.69 -17.30
C LYS A 11 -3.30 18.68 -16.42
N SER A 12 -3.03 17.58 -15.72
CA SER A 12 -1.82 17.45 -14.89
C SER A 12 -0.53 17.48 -15.70
N GLY A 13 -0.55 16.96 -16.94
CA GLY A 13 0.59 17.02 -17.85
C GLY A 13 0.97 18.45 -18.29
N GLN A 14 0.01 19.38 -18.28
CA GLN A 14 0.21 20.79 -18.63
C GLN A 14 0.77 21.64 -17.49
N LEU A 15 0.82 21.11 -16.26
CA LEU A 15 1.33 21.84 -15.11
C LEU A 15 2.87 21.94 -15.13
N PRO A 16 3.45 23.03 -14.59
CA PRO A 16 4.87 23.13 -14.30
C PRO A 16 5.37 21.97 -13.41
N LEU A 17 6.66 21.64 -13.49
CA LEU A 17 7.25 20.53 -12.75
C LEU A 17 6.98 20.60 -11.24
N SER A 18 7.09 21.80 -10.64
CA SER A 18 6.83 22.03 -9.22
C SER A 18 5.39 21.72 -8.82
N GLU A 19 4.42 22.16 -9.61
CA GLU A 19 3.00 21.91 -9.36
C GLU A 19 2.64 20.44 -9.55
N ARG A 20 3.25 19.76 -10.53
CA ARG A 20 3.09 18.30 -10.67
C ARG A 20 3.62 17.55 -9.46
N ALA A 21 4.76 17.96 -8.91
CA ALA A 21 5.33 17.33 -7.72
C ALA A 21 4.39 17.47 -6.51
N LEU A 22 3.84 18.67 -6.28
CA LEU A 22 2.86 18.93 -5.23
C LEU A 22 1.57 18.11 -5.43
N LEU A 23 1.08 18.03 -6.66
CA LEU A 23 -0.10 17.23 -6.98
C LEU A 23 0.13 15.74 -6.72
N ILE A 24 1.30 15.21 -7.09
CA ILE A 24 1.67 13.82 -6.82
C ILE A 24 1.73 13.56 -5.31
N GLU A 25 2.38 14.43 -4.55
CA GLU A 25 2.47 14.31 -3.09
C GLU A 25 1.08 14.26 -2.45
N HIS A 26 0.19 15.18 -2.83
CA HIS A 26 -1.19 15.20 -2.34
C HIS A 26 -1.95 13.93 -2.72
N LEU A 27 -1.89 13.51 -3.99
CA LEU A 27 -2.58 12.30 -4.45
C LEU A 27 -2.07 11.06 -3.71
N VAL A 28 -0.76 10.94 -3.50
CA VAL A 28 -0.17 9.84 -2.73
C VAL A 28 -0.64 9.88 -1.28
N ALA A 29 -0.67 11.05 -0.63
CA ALA A 29 -1.18 11.17 0.73
C ALA A 29 -2.66 10.73 0.86
N THR A 30 -3.47 10.97 -0.17
CA THR A 30 -4.86 10.50 -0.19
C THR A 30 -5.01 9.00 -0.48
N LEU A 31 -3.94 8.32 -0.92
CA LEU A 31 -3.93 6.85 -1.00
C LEU A 31 -3.81 6.20 0.39
N ASP A 32 -3.47 6.95 1.43
CA ASP A 32 -3.54 6.42 2.80
C ASP A 32 -4.99 6.48 3.36
N ASP A 33 -5.86 7.27 2.72
CA ASP A 33 -7.31 7.35 2.96
C ASP A 33 -8.10 6.38 2.06
N LEU A 34 -7.50 5.24 1.68
CA LEU A 34 -8.25 4.18 1.00
C LEU A 34 -9.41 3.75 1.89
N ASP A 35 -10.61 3.69 1.32
CA ASP A 35 -11.75 3.20 2.08
C ASP A 35 -11.47 1.78 2.59
N GLU A 36 -12.12 1.42 3.70
CA GLU A 36 -11.90 0.13 4.37
C GLU A 36 -12.07 -1.05 3.40
N LYS A 37 -12.94 -0.92 2.39
CA LYS A 37 -13.21 -1.96 1.38
C LYS A 37 -12.05 -2.14 0.43
N GLU A 38 -11.42 -1.06 -0.01
CA GLU A 38 -10.27 -1.12 -0.89
C GLU A 38 -9.02 -1.61 -0.14
N CYS A 39 -8.86 -1.22 1.12
CA CYS A 39 -7.87 -1.82 2.02
C CYS A 39 -8.07 -3.32 2.16
N GLU A 40 -9.31 -3.77 2.43
CA GLU A 40 -9.65 -5.20 2.53
C GLU A 40 -9.37 -5.94 1.22
N ARG A 41 -9.77 -5.36 0.07
CA ARG A 41 -9.51 -5.92 -1.26
C ARG A 41 -8.02 -6.13 -1.52
N LEU A 42 -7.19 -5.12 -1.19
CA LEU A 42 -5.74 -5.18 -1.35
C LEU A 42 -5.11 -6.21 -0.38
N TRP A 43 -5.58 -6.26 0.87
CA TRP A 43 -5.11 -7.26 1.84
C TRP A 43 -5.41 -8.69 1.42
N ILE A 44 -6.61 -8.96 0.88
CA ILE A 44 -6.98 -10.27 0.36
C ILE A 44 -6.08 -10.66 -0.82
N ALA A 45 -5.80 -9.72 -1.72
CA ALA A 45 -4.91 -9.96 -2.86
C ALA A 45 -3.48 -10.30 -2.41
N GLU A 46 -2.95 -9.56 -1.45
CA GLU A 46 -1.61 -9.79 -0.89
C GLU A 46 -1.54 -11.11 -0.11
N ALA A 47 -2.54 -11.42 0.72
CA ALA A 47 -2.60 -12.68 1.45
C ALA A 47 -2.61 -13.88 0.49
N ARG A 48 -3.40 -13.81 -0.60
CA ARG A 48 -3.43 -14.83 -1.64
C ARG A 48 -2.07 -14.98 -2.33
N ARG A 49 -1.42 -13.86 -2.68
CA ARG A 49 -0.08 -13.86 -3.29
C ARG A 49 0.93 -14.58 -2.40
N ARG A 50 0.99 -14.22 -1.11
CA ARG A 50 1.91 -14.83 -0.14
C ARG A 50 1.65 -16.31 0.08
N CYS A 51 0.38 -16.72 0.14
CA CYS A 51 0.02 -18.13 0.27
C CYS A 51 0.57 -18.95 -0.90
N ILE A 52 0.36 -18.48 -2.14
CA ILE A 52 0.88 -19.12 -3.34
C ILE A 52 2.42 -19.17 -3.35
N GLU A 53 3.09 -18.09 -2.95
CA GLU A 53 4.56 -18.05 -2.88
C GLU A 53 5.12 -18.99 -1.81
N TYR A 54 4.42 -19.14 -0.68
CA TYR A 54 4.78 -20.06 0.38
C TYR A 54 4.61 -21.51 -0.06
N ASP A 55 3.46 -21.84 -0.70
CA ASP A 55 3.20 -23.17 -1.25
C ASP A 55 4.23 -23.57 -2.32
N LYS A 56 4.71 -22.59 -3.09
CA LYS A 56 5.80 -22.76 -4.07
C LYS A 56 7.20 -22.84 -3.45
N GLY A 57 7.34 -22.60 -2.15
CA GLY A 57 8.63 -22.53 -1.46
C GLY A 57 9.50 -21.33 -1.85
N THR A 58 8.91 -20.30 -2.47
CA THR A 58 9.61 -19.05 -2.84
C THR A 58 9.82 -18.14 -1.63
N ILE A 59 8.97 -18.27 -0.61
CA ILE A 59 9.12 -17.59 0.68
C ILE A 59 9.05 -18.60 1.84
N THR A 60 9.70 -18.28 2.95
CA THR A 60 9.69 -19.09 4.18
C THR A 60 8.78 -18.48 5.24
N ALA A 61 8.11 -19.31 6.03
CA ALA A 61 7.39 -18.88 7.22
C ALA A 61 8.35 -18.58 8.38
N ARG A 62 7.90 -17.74 9.31
CA ARG A 62 8.54 -17.54 10.61
C ARG A 62 7.68 -18.18 11.70
N PRO A 63 8.28 -18.82 12.72
CA PRO A 63 7.54 -19.33 13.87
C PRO A 63 6.73 -18.22 14.55
N ALA A 64 5.47 -18.52 14.89
CA ALA A 64 4.58 -17.53 15.50
C ALA A 64 5.12 -17.02 16.84
N ASP A 65 5.74 -17.88 17.64
CA ASP A 65 6.30 -17.51 18.95
C ASP A 65 7.40 -16.45 18.85
N ASP A 66 8.25 -16.54 17.81
CA ASP A 66 9.27 -15.53 17.53
C ASP A 66 8.63 -14.19 17.17
N ILE A 67 7.59 -14.20 16.32
CA ILE A 67 6.85 -13.00 15.94
C ILE A 67 6.26 -12.31 17.17
N PHE A 68 5.56 -13.07 18.02
CA PHE A 68 4.91 -12.51 19.21
C PHE A 68 5.92 -12.03 20.25
N ARG A 69 7.05 -12.72 20.42
CA ARG A 69 8.16 -12.25 21.27
C ARG A 69 8.68 -10.90 20.79
N ASP A 70 9.01 -10.79 19.50
CA ASP A 70 9.55 -9.57 18.91
C ASP A 70 8.55 -8.41 19.00
N ALA A 71 7.26 -8.66 18.74
CA ALA A 71 6.20 -7.67 18.84
C ALA A 71 6.05 -7.12 20.26
N ARG A 72 6.04 -8.00 21.28
CA ARG A 72 5.99 -7.57 22.69
C ARG A 72 7.22 -6.77 23.10
N ALA A 73 8.42 -7.19 22.68
CA ALA A 73 9.65 -6.47 22.98
C ALA A 73 9.64 -5.05 22.38
N ARG A 74 9.13 -4.89 21.15
CA ARG A 74 8.96 -3.57 20.52
C ARG A 74 7.99 -2.68 21.29
N LEU A 75 6.83 -3.21 21.67
CA LEU A 75 5.85 -2.46 22.46
C LEU A 75 6.43 -2.01 23.82
N ALA A 76 7.23 -2.86 24.47
CA ALA A 76 7.89 -2.53 25.73
C ALA A 76 8.98 -1.45 25.58
N SER A 77 9.55 -1.27 24.39
CA SER A 77 10.57 -0.26 24.10
C SER A 77 10.03 1.13 23.71
N ILE A 78 8.70 1.26 23.57
CA ILE A 78 8.02 2.51 23.20
C ILE A 78 7.58 3.30 24.46
N GLY A 79 7.75 2.73 25.66
CA GLY A 79 7.53 3.41 26.95
C GLY A 79 8.82 3.88 27.59
#